data_AF-A0A134AN00-F1
#
_entry.id   AF-A0A134AN00-F1
#
_cell.length_a   1.000
_cell.length_b   1.000
_cell.length_c   1.000
_cell.angle_alpha   90.00
_cell.angle_beta   90.00
_cell.angle_gamma   90.00
#
_symmetry.space_group_name_H-M   'P 1'
#
loop_
_entity.id
_entity.type
_entity.pdbx_description
1 polymer ?
#
loop_
_entity_poly.entity_id
_entity_poly.type
_entity_poly.pdbx_seq_one_letter_code
_entity_poly.pdbx_strand_id
1 'polypeptide(L)'
;MGVKMDNSENLDGKKQEKKEEINEIETLNTRKKVNQNDILNHIDLSIYNELDDFAAEVLDTDNFLKYIEARREYLFEAEEAVKKYLGEEFLNDSENKISTFSDFYYQYLVKYSDNYFYKFAAKGYTEGFRELLEKKGINPDSLNVKWDDIRLKELEYDESLVDILYSIVNYELEHRGYSIFGINMGYESTLYFIVPEKAFLRIDNEPELFTIFDIGFLETIYNEIYEVVGELGTENVKVGDFLEKRGNEYYTLFADSSENIVIENIDENDESKVKIIL
;
A
#
# COMPACT_ATOMS: atom_id res chain seq x y z
N MET A 1 53.64 58.20 30.21
CA MET A 1 54.89 59.00 30.01
C MET A 1 55.92 58.06 29.44
N GLY A 2 56.60 58.29 28.31
CA GLY A 2 56.65 59.44 27.41
C GLY A 2 57.31 58.98 26.10
N VAL A 3 56.91 59.66 25.04
CA VAL A 3 57.15 59.45 23.60
C VAL A 3 58.56 59.89 23.18
N LYS A 4 59.07 59.33 22.07
CA LYS A 4 59.68 59.99 20.88
C LYS A 4 60.56 58.97 20.13
N MET A 5 60.76 58.97 18.82
CA MET A 5 60.22 59.58 17.60
C MET A 5 61.14 58.99 16.51
N ASP A 6 60.67 58.74 15.29
CA ASP A 6 61.23 59.45 14.13
C ASP A 6 60.43 59.25 12.85
N ASN A 7 60.35 60.37 12.13
CA ASN A 7 59.64 60.66 10.89
C ASN A 7 60.58 60.54 9.68
N SER A 8 60.03 60.25 8.50
CA SER A 8 60.36 60.92 7.22
C SER A 8 59.38 60.42 6.13
N GLU A 9 58.40 61.22 5.70
CA GLU A 9 58.39 62.07 4.49
C GLU A 9 57.86 61.39 3.20
N ASN A 10 56.56 61.62 2.92
CA ASN A 10 55.95 62.25 1.72
C ASN A 10 56.58 62.08 0.31
N LEU A 11 55.80 61.55 -0.66
CA LEU A 11 55.06 62.30 -1.74
C LEU A 11 54.88 61.50 -3.06
N ASP A 12 53.61 61.38 -3.44
CA ASP A 12 52.98 61.48 -4.78
C ASP A 12 53.47 60.71 -6.02
N GLY A 13 52.50 60.02 -6.63
CA GLY A 13 52.54 59.56 -8.02
C GLY A 13 51.25 58.85 -8.46
N LYS A 14 50.18 59.60 -8.76
CA LYS A 14 48.96 59.11 -9.45
C LYS A 14 49.31 58.34 -10.73
N LYS A 15 48.61 57.22 -11.01
CA LYS A 15 47.80 57.04 -12.24
C LYS A 15 47.03 55.71 -12.31
N GLN A 16 45.73 55.87 -12.54
CA GLN A 16 44.83 55.09 -13.41
C GLN A 16 44.40 53.68 -13.02
N GLU A 17 43.12 53.60 -12.62
CA GLU A 17 42.23 52.49 -12.92
C GLU A 17 42.27 52.13 -14.41
N LYS A 18 42.44 50.85 -14.72
CA LYS A 18 41.83 50.19 -15.87
C LYS A 18 41.62 48.71 -15.57
N LYS A 19 40.37 48.29 -15.74
CA LYS A 19 39.89 46.90 -15.74
C LYS A 19 40.72 46.05 -16.70
N GLU A 20 41.15 44.88 -16.25
CA GLU A 20 41.51 43.77 -17.13
C GLU A 20 40.64 42.56 -16.76
N GLU A 21 39.93 42.10 -17.78
CA GLU A 21 39.07 40.92 -17.81
C GLU A 21 39.89 39.67 -17.43
N ILE A 22 39.43 38.95 -16.41
CA ILE A 22 39.97 37.61 -16.11
C ILE A 22 39.38 36.66 -17.14
N ASN A 23 40.22 36.24 -18.09
CA ASN A 23 39.97 35.21 -19.08
C ASN A 23 39.42 33.92 -18.43
N GLU A 24 38.15 33.64 -18.69
CA GLU A 24 37.37 32.52 -18.16
C GLU A 24 37.62 31.18 -18.89
N ILE A 25 38.77 30.99 -19.57
CA ILE A 25 38.93 29.88 -20.55
C ILE A 25 40.08 28.90 -20.26
N GLU A 26 40.93 29.07 -19.24
CA GLU A 26 42.11 28.18 -19.05
C GLU A 26 42.17 27.35 -17.75
N THR A 27 41.03 26.96 -17.17
CA THR A 27 41.02 25.94 -16.09
C THR A 27 40.02 24.79 -16.31
N LEU A 28 39.89 24.34 -17.56
CA LEU A 28 38.99 23.25 -17.97
C LEU A 28 39.57 21.82 -17.87
N ASN A 29 40.80 21.60 -17.38
CA ASN A 29 41.46 20.29 -17.49
C ASN A 29 41.93 19.61 -16.19
N THR A 30 41.21 19.75 -15.08
CA THR A 30 41.38 18.84 -13.92
C THR A 30 40.07 18.61 -13.15
N ARG A 31 39.01 18.15 -13.82
CA ARG A 31 37.90 17.50 -13.10
C ARG A 31 38.37 16.09 -12.73
N LYS A 32 38.68 15.89 -11.45
CA LYS A 32 38.82 14.55 -10.85
C LYS A 32 37.61 13.72 -11.30
N LYS A 33 37.84 12.53 -11.86
CA LYS A 33 36.82 11.48 -11.95
C LYS A 33 36.33 11.24 -10.52
N VAL A 34 35.14 11.74 -10.21
CA VAL A 34 34.42 11.38 -8.99
C VAL A 34 34.19 9.88 -9.10
N ASN A 35 34.64 9.12 -8.10
CA ASN A 35 34.47 7.68 -8.08
C ASN A 35 32.97 7.39 -7.93
N GLN A 36 32.39 6.46 -8.69
CA GLN A 36 30.95 6.12 -8.55
C GLN A 36 30.60 5.71 -7.10
N ASN A 37 31.56 5.11 -6.38
CA ASN A 37 31.44 4.80 -4.95
C ASN A 37 31.31 6.04 -4.05
N ASP A 38 31.78 7.21 -4.45
CA ASP A 38 31.65 8.44 -3.66
C ASP A 38 30.26 9.08 -3.84
N ILE A 39 29.56 8.76 -4.94
CA ILE A 39 28.15 9.13 -5.16
C ILE A 39 27.22 8.21 -4.36
N LEU A 40 27.60 6.93 -4.19
CA LEU A 40 26.89 5.93 -3.38
C LEU A 40 26.67 6.35 -1.92
N ASN A 41 27.59 7.13 -1.34
CA ASN A 41 27.49 7.62 0.04
C ASN A 41 26.53 8.82 0.21
N HIS A 42 25.95 9.33 -0.87
CA HIS A 42 25.14 10.56 -0.87
C HIS A 42 23.73 10.40 -1.46
N ILE A 43 23.32 9.19 -1.85
CA ILE A 43 21.90 8.93 -2.06
C ILE A 43 21.29 8.76 -0.67
N ASP A 44 20.46 9.71 -0.24
CA ASP A 44 19.71 9.59 0.99
C ASP A 44 18.64 8.50 0.81
N LEU A 45 19.04 7.27 1.12
CA LEU A 45 18.21 6.08 1.02
C LEU A 45 17.08 6.05 2.06
N SER A 46 17.09 6.99 3.03
CA SER A 46 16.10 7.04 4.10
C SER A 46 14.68 7.30 3.60
N ILE A 47 14.54 7.88 2.41
CA ILE A 47 13.25 8.11 1.74
C ILE A 47 12.46 6.82 1.48
N TYR A 48 13.11 5.65 1.51
CA TYR A 48 12.47 4.35 1.32
C TYR A 48 12.50 3.46 2.57
N ASN A 49 12.91 3.99 3.73
CA ASN A 49 12.94 3.21 4.97
C ASN A 49 11.55 2.65 5.29
N GLU A 50 10.49 3.43 5.06
CA GLU A 50 9.12 2.95 5.25
C GLU A 50 8.80 1.72 4.38
N LEU A 51 9.23 1.71 3.11
CA LEU A 51 9.05 0.56 2.21
C LEU A 51 9.95 -0.62 2.61
N ASP A 52 11.17 -0.36 3.07
CA ASP A 52 12.07 -1.41 3.56
C ASP A 52 11.52 -2.06 4.84
N ASP A 53 11.03 -1.25 5.78
CA ASP A 53 10.45 -1.70 7.04
C ASP A 53 9.17 -2.51 6.77
N PHE A 54 8.31 -2.03 5.86
CA PHE A 54 7.16 -2.81 5.40
C PHE A 54 7.57 -4.15 4.78
N ALA A 55 8.52 -4.14 3.84
CA ALA A 55 8.99 -5.34 3.18
C ALA A 55 9.57 -6.36 4.16
N ALA A 56 10.23 -5.90 5.23
CA ALA A 56 10.76 -6.75 6.29
C ALA A 56 9.66 -7.50 7.07
N GLU A 57 8.45 -6.94 7.15
CA GLU A 57 7.32 -7.53 7.86
C GLU A 57 6.50 -8.49 6.98
N VAL A 58 6.42 -8.25 5.67
CA VAL A 58 5.58 -9.06 4.76
C VAL A 58 6.33 -10.11 3.95
N LEU A 59 7.65 -9.97 3.78
CA LEU A 59 8.49 -10.95 3.10
C LEU A 59 9.13 -11.91 4.11
N ASP A 60 9.31 -13.17 3.71
CA ASP A 60 10.19 -14.07 4.44
C ASP A 60 11.66 -13.61 4.37
N THR A 61 12.51 -14.19 5.22
CA THR A 61 13.92 -13.78 5.33
C THR A 61 14.68 -13.86 3.99
N ASP A 62 14.43 -14.90 3.18
CA ASP A 62 15.17 -15.09 1.93
C ASP A 62 14.69 -14.08 0.88
N ASN A 63 13.39 -13.83 0.80
CA ASN A 63 12.80 -12.88 -0.12
C ASN A 63 13.09 -11.43 0.29
N PHE A 64 13.17 -11.12 1.58
CA PHE A 64 13.61 -9.80 2.04
C PHE A 64 15.07 -9.50 1.66
N LEU A 65 15.98 -10.48 1.79
CA LEU A 65 17.37 -10.30 1.37
C LEU A 65 17.48 -10.06 -0.15
N LYS A 66 16.69 -10.79 -0.95
CA LYS A 66 16.59 -10.55 -2.40
C LYS A 66 16.00 -9.18 -2.72
N TYR A 67 15.04 -8.72 -1.93
CA TYR A 67 14.46 -7.39 -2.10
C TYR A 67 15.52 -6.29 -1.88
N ILE A 68 16.33 -6.39 -0.83
CA ILE A 68 17.42 -5.43 -0.58
C ILE A 68 18.43 -5.40 -1.72
N GLU A 69 18.75 -6.55 -2.31
CA GLU A 69 19.59 -6.63 -3.52
C GLU A 69 18.90 -5.98 -4.73
N ALA A 70 17.64 -6.34 -4.98
CA ALA A 70 16.85 -5.82 -6.09
C ALA A 70 16.68 -4.30 -6.04
N ARG A 71 16.44 -3.75 -4.85
CA ARG A 71 16.38 -2.30 -4.61
C ARG A 71 17.71 -1.63 -4.95
N ARG A 72 18.84 -2.16 -4.46
CA ARG A 72 20.17 -1.59 -4.76
C ARG A 72 20.46 -1.60 -6.26
N GLU A 73 20.14 -2.70 -6.94
CA GLU A 73 20.31 -2.81 -8.38
C GLU A 73 19.40 -1.84 -9.14
N TYR A 74 18.14 -1.69 -8.74
CA TYR A 74 17.22 -0.73 -9.37
C TYR A 74 17.72 0.71 -9.25
N LEU A 75 18.22 1.10 -8.08
CA LEU A 75 18.75 2.44 -7.85
C LEU A 75 20.04 2.73 -8.65
N PHE A 76 20.70 1.70 -9.18
CA PHE A 76 21.90 1.82 -10.01
C PHE A 76 21.58 1.72 -11.51
N GLU A 77 20.87 0.67 -11.92
CA GLU A 77 20.48 0.36 -13.30
C GLU A 77 19.03 -0.12 -13.36
N ALA A 78 18.08 0.83 -13.29
CA ALA A 78 16.65 0.56 -13.20
C ALA A 78 16.11 -0.38 -14.30
N GLU A 79 16.47 -0.15 -15.57
CA GLU A 79 15.97 -0.98 -16.67
C GLU A 79 16.43 -2.44 -16.54
N GLU A 80 17.72 -2.68 -16.24
CA GLU A 80 18.25 -4.03 -16.08
C GLU A 80 17.66 -4.73 -14.84
N ALA A 81 17.44 -4.00 -13.76
CA ALA A 81 16.75 -4.52 -12.59
C ALA A 81 15.29 -4.92 -12.92
N VAL A 82 14.55 -4.09 -13.66
CA VAL A 82 13.19 -4.42 -14.11
C VAL A 82 13.18 -5.71 -14.93
N LYS A 83 14.08 -5.86 -15.90
CA LYS A 83 14.19 -7.10 -16.70
C LYS A 83 14.49 -8.32 -15.84
N LYS A 84 15.44 -8.17 -14.90
CA LYS A 84 15.92 -9.26 -14.04
C LYS A 84 14.83 -9.75 -13.08
N TYR A 85 14.12 -8.85 -12.42
CA TYR A 85 13.19 -9.21 -11.34
C TYR A 85 11.74 -9.32 -11.80
N LEU A 86 11.29 -8.48 -12.72
CA LEU A 86 9.89 -8.42 -13.13
C LEU A 86 9.69 -9.08 -14.50
N GLY A 87 10.49 -8.69 -15.50
CA GLY A 87 10.45 -9.19 -16.87
C GLY A 87 10.66 -8.05 -17.89
N GLU A 88 11.02 -8.36 -19.13
CA GLU A 88 11.24 -7.34 -20.17
C GLU A 88 9.94 -6.63 -20.58
N GLU A 89 8.80 -7.30 -20.45
CA GLU A 89 7.48 -6.78 -20.73
C GLU A 89 7.19 -5.50 -19.92
N PHE A 90 7.63 -5.44 -18.66
CA PHE A 90 7.42 -4.33 -17.74
C PHE A 90 8.16 -3.03 -18.14
N LEU A 91 9.05 -3.06 -19.13
CA LEU A 91 9.69 -1.85 -19.67
C LEU A 91 8.82 -1.11 -20.68
N ASN A 92 7.97 -1.85 -21.40
CA ASN A 92 7.25 -1.35 -22.57
C ASN A 92 5.74 -1.63 -22.50
N ASP A 93 5.26 -2.29 -21.45
CA ASP A 93 3.83 -2.52 -21.20
C ASP A 93 3.08 -1.17 -21.13
N SER A 94 1.90 -1.07 -21.75
CA SER A 94 1.14 0.18 -21.75
C SER A 94 0.43 0.47 -20.43
N GLU A 95 0.13 -0.57 -19.64
CA GLU A 95 -0.61 -0.49 -18.38
C GLU A 95 0.31 -0.63 -17.17
N ASN A 96 1.29 -1.54 -17.23
CA ASN A 96 2.14 -1.92 -16.09
C ASN A 96 3.59 -1.44 -16.23
N LYS A 97 3.83 -0.41 -17.05
CA LYS A 97 5.18 0.13 -17.24
C LYS A 97 5.80 0.56 -15.92
N ILE A 98 6.99 0.05 -15.62
CA ILE A 98 7.77 0.53 -14.48
C ILE A 98 8.44 1.85 -14.86
N SER A 99 7.97 2.93 -14.24
CA SER A 99 8.49 4.29 -14.49
C SER A 99 9.18 4.87 -13.26
N THR A 100 8.83 4.39 -12.08
CA THR A 100 9.33 4.83 -10.78
C THR A 100 9.74 3.65 -9.89
N PHE A 101 10.48 3.93 -8.81
CA PHE A 101 10.80 2.89 -7.83
C PHE A 101 9.54 2.37 -7.12
N SER A 102 8.52 3.20 -6.90
CA SER A 102 7.25 2.75 -6.32
C SER A 102 6.55 1.72 -7.21
N ASP A 103 6.58 1.91 -8.54
CA ASP A 103 6.07 0.90 -9.49
C ASP A 103 6.85 -0.41 -9.36
N PHE A 104 8.19 -0.32 -9.34
CA PHE A 104 9.05 -1.48 -9.17
C PHE A 104 8.75 -2.22 -7.87
N TYR A 105 8.66 -1.47 -6.76
CA TYR A 105 8.38 -1.99 -5.43
C TYR A 105 7.02 -2.71 -5.37
N TYR A 106 5.96 -2.08 -5.86
CA TYR A 106 4.62 -2.64 -5.86
C TYR A 106 4.57 -3.95 -6.66
N GLN A 107 5.12 -3.95 -7.87
CA GLN A 107 5.17 -5.16 -8.71
C GLN A 107 6.13 -6.23 -8.14
N TYR A 108 7.17 -5.82 -7.43
CA TYR A 108 8.03 -6.76 -6.70
C TYR A 108 7.24 -7.47 -5.61
N LEU A 109 6.47 -6.74 -4.79
CA LEU A 109 5.61 -7.33 -3.77
C LEU A 109 4.57 -8.27 -4.40
N VAL A 110 3.89 -7.86 -5.47
CA VAL A 110 2.95 -8.73 -6.22
C VAL A 110 3.57 -10.10 -6.51
N LYS A 111 4.82 -10.11 -6.98
CA LYS A 111 5.49 -11.32 -7.47
C LYS A 111 6.17 -12.16 -6.39
N TYR A 112 6.70 -11.52 -5.34
CA TYR A 112 7.63 -12.17 -4.39
C TYR A 112 7.12 -12.23 -2.95
N SER A 113 5.95 -11.69 -2.66
CA SER A 113 5.33 -11.79 -1.32
C SER A 113 4.15 -12.77 -1.30
N ASP A 114 3.80 -13.23 -0.10
CA ASP A 114 2.55 -13.96 0.14
C ASP A 114 1.37 -12.98 0.23
N ASN A 115 1.00 -12.40 -0.91
CA ASN A 115 -0.14 -11.50 -1.03
C ASN A 115 -1.31 -12.16 -1.76
N TYR A 116 -2.48 -11.55 -1.64
CA TYR A 116 -3.54 -11.62 -2.64
C TYR A 116 -3.66 -10.29 -3.37
N PHE A 117 -3.31 -10.31 -4.67
CA PHE A 117 -3.49 -9.17 -5.56
C PHE A 117 -4.93 -9.12 -6.08
N TYR A 118 -5.69 -8.17 -5.56
CA TYR A 118 -7.06 -7.90 -5.95
C TYR A 118 -7.10 -6.68 -6.88
N LYS A 119 -7.64 -6.84 -8.09
CA LYS A 119 -8.00 -5.69 -8.95
C LYS A 119 -9.40 -5.21 -8.60
N PHE A 120 -9.63 -3.91 -8.55
CA PHE A 120 -10.94 -3.37 -8.20
C PHE A 120 -12.05 -3.89 -9.12
N ALA A 121 -13.21 -4.16 -8.52
CA ALA A 121 -14.37 -4.81 -9.15
C ALA A 121 -14.11 -6.20 -9.78
N ALA A 122 -12.93 -6.81 -9.59
CA ALA A 122 -12.69 -8.17 -10.06
C ALA A 122 -13.54 -9.17 -9.28
N LYS A 123 -13.91 -10.26 -9.93
CA LYS A 123 -14.52 -11.43 -9.26
C LYS A 123 -13.44 -12.48 -8.96
N GLY A 124 -13.80 -13.51 -8.22
CA GLY A 124 -12.90 -14.55 -7.73
C GLY A 124 -12.19 -14.19 -6.44
N TYR A 125 -12.63 -13.15 -5.72
CA TYR A 125 -12.00 -12.74 -4.46
C TYR A 125 -12.22 -13.73 -3.33
N THR A 126 -13.30 -14.51 -3.37
CA THR A 126 -13.49 -15.60 -2.41
C THR A 126 -12.35 -16.60 -2.50
N GLU A 127 -11.94 -16.99 -3.70
CA GLU A 127 -10.79 -17.87 -3.90
C GLU A 127 -9.48 -17.16 -3.57
N GLY A 128 -9.33 -15.90 -3.94
CA GLY A 128 -8.14 -15.10 -3.62
C GLY A 128 -7.84 -15.02 -2.12
N PHE A 129 -8.86 -14.79 -1.28
CA PHE A 129 -8.68 -14.83 0.17
C PHE A 129 -8.38 -16.23 0.71
N ARG A 130 -8.98 -17.28 0.13
CA ARG A 130 -8.65 -18.67 0.50
C ARG A 130 -7.19 -19.00 0.19
N GLU A 131 -6.72 -18.64 -1.00
CA GLU A 131 -5.32 -18.81 -1.39
C GLU A 131 -4.36 -18.03 -0.48
N LEU A 132 -4.74 -16.80 -0.07
CA LEU A 132 -3.95 -16.01 0.88
C LEU A 132 -3.80 -16.70 2.24
N LEU A 133 -4.90 -17.23 2.78
CA LEU A 133 -4.90 -18.00 4.01
C LEU A 133 -4.00 -19.24 3.89
N GLU A 134 -4.11 -19.98 2.79
CA GLU A 134 -3.30 -21.17 2.53
C GLU A 134 -1.80 -20.86 2.41
N LYS A 135 -1.42 -19.76 1.74
CA LYS A 135 -0.03 -19.27 1.69
C LYS A 135 0.54 -19.03 3.09
N LYS A 136 -0.29 -18.60 4.04
CA LYS A 136 0.08 -18.43 5.46
C LYS A 136 -0.10 -19.68 6.31
N GLY A 137 -0.41 -20.82 5.71
CA GLY A 137 -0.59 -22.09 6.42
C GLY A 137 -1.85 -22.14 7.29
N ILE A 138 -2.81 -21.25 7.03
CA ILE A 138 -4.10 -21.21 7.72
C ILE A 138 -5.10 -21.96 6.85
N ASN A 139 -5.71 -23.02 7.37
CA ASN A 139 -6.75 -23.75 6.65
C ASN A 139 -8.02 -22.88 6.55
N PRO A 140 -8.46 -22.46 5.35
CA PRO A 140 -9.66 -21.63 5.19
C PRO A 140 -10.92 -22.28 5.74
N ASP A 141 -11.03 -23.60 5.64
CA ASP A 141 -12.19 -24.37 6.11
C ASP A 141 -12.22 -24.54 7.64
N SER A 142 -11.15 -24.09 8.32
CA SER A 142 -11.14 -24.00 9.79
C SER A 142 -11.73 -22.69 10.32
N LEU A 143 -11.98 -21.70 9.46
CA LEU A 143 -12.63 -20.44 9.82
C LEU A 143 -14.16 -20.59 9.67
N ASN A 144 -14.92 -19.89 10.51
CA ASN A 144 -16.37 -19.86 10.43
C ASN A 144 -16.87 -18.88 9.35
N VAL A 145 -16.49 -19.14 8.10
CA VAL A 145 -16.86 -18.34 6.94
C VAL A 145 -17.68 -19.20 5.98
N LYS A 146 -18.82 -18.69 5.52
CA LYS A 146 -19.68 -19.36 4.53
C LYS A 146 -19.14 -19.16 3.11
N TRP A 147 -17.96 -19.72 2.84
CA TRP A 147 -17.22 -19.52 1.59
C TRP A 147 -18.06 -19.77 0.33
N ASP A 148 -18.81 -20.87 0.30
CA ASP A 148 -19.65 -21.22 -0.86
C ASP A 148 -20.78 -20.21 -1.07
N ASP A 149 -21.40 -19.72 0.00
CA ASP A 149 -22.49 -18.75 -0.07
C ASP A 149 -21.98 -17.39 -0.57
N ILE A 150 -20.81 -16.95 -0.11
CA ILE A 150 -20.18 -15.70 -0.56
C ILE A 150 -19.76 -15.83 -2.04
N ARG A 151 -19.16 -16.96 -2.42
CA ARG A 151 -18.76 -17.23 -3.81
C ARG A 151 -19.92 -17.14 -4.78
N LEU A 152 -21.10 -17.66 -4.41
CA LEU A 152 -22.30 -17.60 -5.25
C LEU A 152 -22.80 -16.17 -5.44
N LYS A 153 -22.60 -15.32 -4.43
CA LYS A 153 -23.04 -13.92 -4.43
C LYS A 153 -22.08 -12.97 -5.15
N GLU A 154 -20.88 -13.40 -5.53
CA GLU A 154 -19.96 -12.54 -6.27
C GLU A 154 -20.56 -11.97 -7.56
N LEU A 155 -21.54 -12.65 -8.18
CA LEU A 155 -22.24 -12.13 -9.36
C LEU A 155 -23.41 -11.18 -9.03
N GLU A 156 -23.90 -11.23 -7.80
CA GLU A 156 -25.10 -10.50 -7.35
C GLU A 156 -24.74 -9.19 -6.65
N TYR A 157 -23.56 -9.11 -6.04
CA TYR A 157 -23.07 -7.96 -5.30
C TYR A 157 -21.93 -7.24 -6.04
N ASP A 158 -21.74 -5.97 -5.70
CA ASP A 158 -20.67 -5.13 -6.25
C ASP A 158 -19.37 -5.28 -5.43
N GLU A 159 -18.62 -4.20 -5.27
CA GLU A 159 -17.37 -4.16 -4.49
C GLU A 159 -17.61 -4.32 -2.99
N SER A 160 -18.80 -3.96 -2.48
CA SER A 160 -19.11 -4.09 -1.05
C SER A 160 -18.95 -5.52 -0.50
N LEU A 161 -19.18 -6.54 -1.35
CA LEU A 161 -19.05 -7.93 -0.92
C LEU A 161 -17.60 -8.36 -0.67
N VAL A 162 -16.61 -7.76 -1.35
CA VAL A 162 -15.19 -8.05 -1.04
C VAL A 162 -14.81 -7.49 0.33
N ASP A 163 -15.32 -6.31 0.68
CA ASP A 163 -15.08 -5.65 1.97
C ASP A 163 -15.80 -6.38 3.11
N ILE A 164 -17.02 -6.86 2.86
CA ILE A 164 -17.78 -7.71 3.77
C ILE A 164 -17.03 -9.03 4.04
N LEU A 165 -16.56 -9.69 2.98
CA LEU A 165 -15.78 -10.92 3.13
C LEU A 165 -14.49 -10.65 3.92
N TYR A 166 -13.79 -9.57 3.59
CA TYR A 166 -12.62 -9.13 4.34
C TYR A 166 -12.94 -8.98 5.83
N SER A 167 -14.04 -8.31 6.18
CA SER A 167 -14.43 -8.10 7.59
C SER A 167 -14.70 -9.42 8.33
N ILE A 168 -15.44 -10.33 7.68
CA ILE A 168 -15.74 -11.66 8.22
C ILE A 168 -14.44 -12.46 8.44
N VAL A 169 -13.52 -12.42 7.48
CA VAL A 169 -12.21 -13.10 7.60
C VAL A 169 -11.36 -12.46 8.71
N ASN A 170 -11.34 -11.12 8.81
CA ASN A 170 -10.62 -10.41 9.85
C ASN A 170 -11.07 -10.86 11.25
N TYR A 171 -12.38 -10.89 11.50
CA TYR A 171 -12.95 -11.34 12.77
C TYR A 171 -12.45 -12.75 13.17
N GLU A 172 -12.38 -13.68 12.22
CA GLU A 172 -11.92 -15.05 12.47
C GLU A 172 -10.40 -15.14 12.70
N LEU A 173 -9.62 -14.18 12.17
CA LEU A 173 -8.16 -14.12 12.28
C LEU A 173 -7.67 -13.43 13.55
N GLU A 174 -8.36 -12.40 14.03
CA GLU A 174 -7.99 -11.69 15.27
C GLU A 174 -7.91 -12.65 16.45
N HIS A 175 -8.86 -13.58 16.57
CA HIS A 175 -8.86 -14.61 17.63
C HIS A 175 -7.68 -15.60 17.53
N ARG A 176 -6.91 -15.55 16.44
CA ARG A 176 -5.77 -16.43 16.14
C ARG A 176 -4.43 -15.68 16.19
N GLY A 177 -4.42 -14.39 16.57
CA GLY A 177 -3.21 -13.59 16.68
C GLY A 177 -2.66 -13.07 15.34
N TYR A 178 -3.52 -13.02 14.32
CA TYR A 178 -3.20 -12.50 13.00
C TYR A 178 -4.01 -11.25 12.69
N SER A 179 -3.41 -10.35 11.92
CA SER A 179 -4.08 -9.23 11.28
C SER A 179 -4.09 -9.46 9.78
N ILE A 180 -5.24 -9.27 9.16
CA ILE A 180 -5.36 -9.09 7.70
C ILE A 180 -5.45 -7.59 7.43
N PHE A 181 -4.92 -7.15 6.28
CA PHE A 181 -4.99 -5.77 5.82
C PHE A 181 -4.66 -5.70 4.33
N GLY A 182 -5.15 -4.68 3.64
CA GLY A 182 -4.77 -4.33 2.28
C GLY A 182 -3.83 -3.13 2.24
N ILE A 183 -3.01 -3.01 1.20
CA ILE A 183 -2.34 -1.75 0.85
C ILE A 183 -2.70 -1.30 -0.57
N ASN A 184 -2.78 0.00 -0.76
CA ASN A 184 -2.87 0.65 -2.06
C ASN A 184 -1.81 1.75 -2.18
N MET A 185 -1.10 1.78 -3.31
CA MET A 185 -0.06 2.76 -3.61
C MET A 185 -0.44 3.71 -4.76
N GLY A 186 -1.74 3.89 -5.01
CA GLY A 186 -2.29 4.67 -6.13
C GLY A 186 -2.64 3.84 -7.37
N TYR A 187 -2.78 2.52 -7.23
CA TYR A 187 -3.18 1.62 -8.33
C TYR A 187 -4.67 1.26 -8.25
N GLU A 188 -5.25 0.79 -9.36
CA GLU A 188 -6.61 0.21 -9.39
C GLU A 188 -6.63 -1.23 -8.83
N SER A 189 -5.91 -1.45 -7.74
CA SER A 189 -5.72 -2.74 -7.11
C SER A 189 -5.24 -2.61 -5.67
N THR A 190 -5.55 -3.62 -4.87
CA THR A 190 -5.13 -3.76 -3.47
C THR A 190 -4.31 -5.03 -3.32
N LEU A 191 -3.22 -4.93 -2.55
CA LEU A 191 -2.47 -6.11 -2.10
C LEU A 191 -2.90 -6.46 -0.68
N TYR A 192 -3.61 -7.58 -0.52
CA TYR A 192 -3.99 -8.09 0.79
C TYR A 192 -2.89 -8.97 1.37
N PHE A 193 -2.62 -8.77 2.66
CA PHE A 193 -1.61 -9.48 3.43
C PHE A 193 -2.22 -10.02 4.72
N ILE A 194 -1.62 -11.10 5.24
CA ILE A 194 -1.89 -11.60 6.59
C ILE A 194 -0.55 -11.69 7.31
N VAL A 195 -0.44 -11.03 8.47
CA VAL A 195 0.77 -11.01 9.31
C VAL A 195 0.40 -11.23 10.77
N PRO A 196 1.35 -11.60 11.66
CA PRO A 196 1.09 -11.58 13.09
C PRO A 196 0.71 -10.16 13.56
N GLU A 197 -0.20 -10.03 14.53
CA GLU A 197 -0.68 -8.72 15.04
C GLU A 197 0.46 -7.75 15.39
N LYS A 198 1.53 -8.27 16.00
CA LYS A 198 2.70 -7.46 16.35
C LYS A 198 3.43 -6.86 15.15
N ALA A 199 3.41 -7.54 14.01
CA ALA A 199 3.98 -7.03 12.76
C ALA A 199 3.09 -5.92 12.20
N PHE A 200 1.77 -6.14 12.20
CA PHE A 200 0.82 -5.13 11.77
C PHE A 200 0.94 -3.82 12.57
N LEU A 201 1.08 -3.86 13.89
CA LEU A 201 1.31 -2.66 14.71
C LEU A 201 2.59 -1.87 14.37
N ARG A 202 3.56 -2.48 13.68
CA ARG A 202 4.75 -1.77 13.17
C ARG A 202 4.51 -1.17 11.79
N ILE A 203 3.68 -1.83 10.98
CA ILE A 203 3.25 -1.38 9.65
C ILE A 203 2.29 -0.20 9.79
N ASP A 204 1.27 -0.33 10.64
CA ASP A 204 0.27 0.69 10.92
C ASP A 204 0.81 1.73 11.90
N ASN A 205 1.78 2.51 11.42
CA ASN A 205 2.42 3.59 12.15
C ASN A 205 2.50 4.84 11.26
N GLU A 206 1.32 5.33 10.86
CA GLU A 206 1.14 6.54 10.03
C GLU A 206 1.94 6.48 8.71
N PRO A 207 1.71 5.47 7.84
CA PRO A 207 2.42 5.37 6.57
C PRO A 207 2.13 6.57 5.67
N GLU A 208 3.16 7.07 4.97
CA GLU A 208 3.05 8.18 4.03
C GLU A 208 3.06 7.72 2.57
N LEU A 209 3.56 6.51 2.29
CA LEU A 209 3.79 5.99 0.93
C LEU A 209 2.69 5.05 0.42
N PHE A 210 1.78 4.62 1.29
CA PHE A 210 0.64 3.77 0.95
C PHE A 210 -0.54 3.99 1.89
N THR A 211 -1.74 3.70 1.39
CA THR A 211 -2.95 3.64 2.21
C THR A 211 -3.15 2.22 2.72
N ILE A 212 -3.42 2.08 4.01
CA ILE A 212 -3.84 0.80 4.62
C ILE A 212 -5.35 0.67 4.52
N PHE A 213 -5.80 -0.51 4.09
CA PHE A 213 -7.20 -0.93 4.06
C PHE A 213 -7.39 -1.96 5.17
N ASP A 214 -7.87 -1.51 6.31
CA ASP A 214 -8.21 -2.34 7.47
C ASP A 214 -9.67 -2.12 7.91
N ILE A 215 -10.08 -2.72 9.02
CA ILE A 215 -11.43 -2.52 9.56
C ILE A 215 -11.69 -1.04 9.84
N GLY A 216 -10.73 -0.33 10.44
CA GLY A 216 -10.87 1.09 10.72
C GLY A 216 -11.09 1.93 9.45
N PHE A 217 -10.42 1.58 8.35
CA PHE A 217 -10.67 2.19 7.04
C PHE A 217 -12.08 1.90 6.53
N LEU A 218 -12.55 0.64 6.61
CA LEU A 218 -13.89 0.27 6.18
C LEU A 218 -14.99 0.97 6.99
N GLU A 219 -14.80 1.18 8.29
CA GLU A 219 -15.69 1.96 9.16
C GLU A 219 -15.79 3.46 8.75
N THR A 220 -14.87 3.96 7.91
CA THR A 220 -14.97 5.32 7.35
C THR A 220 -15.85 5.38 6.10
N ILE A 221 -16.05 4.24 5.43
CA ILE A 221 -16.80 4.12 4.17
C ILE A 221 -18.22 3.66 4.46
N TYR A 222 -18.35 2.65 5.31
CA TYR A 222 -19.62 2.03 5.66
C TYR A 222 -20.08 2.51 7.03
N ASN A 223 -21.40 2.51 7.22
CA ASN A 223 -21.97 2.49 8.55
C ASN A 223 -21.91 1.04 9.08
N GLU A 224 -22.96 0.58 9.75
CA GLU A 224 -23.08 -0.81 10.17
C GLU A 224 -23.61 -1.67 9.01
N ILE A 225 -22.96 -2.79 8.74
CA ILE A 225 -23.44 -3.83 7.84
C ILE A 225 -23.92 -5.04 8.64
N TYR A 226 -25.09 -5.52 8.29
CA TYR A 226 -25.73 -6.68 8.88
C TYR A 226 -25.85 -7.82 7.87
N GLU A 227 -25.55 -9.05 8.28
CA GLU A 227 -25.96 -10.27 7.60
C GLU A 227 -27.38 -10.65 8.05
N VAL A 228 -28.26 -10.95 7.09
CA VAL A 228 -29.59 -11.51 7.35
C VAL A 228 -29.42 -12.98 7.73
N VAL A 229 -29.69 -13.34 8.98
CA VAL A 229 -29.56 -14.73 9.47
C VAL A 229 -30.90 -15.44 9.62
N GLY A 230 -32.01 -14.71 9.53
CA GLY A 230 -33.37 -15.26 9.53
C GLY A 230 -34.34 -14.48 8.64
N GLU A 231 -35.49 -15.08 8.33
CA GLU A 231 -36.46 -14.46 7.41
C GLU A 231 -36.99 -13.13 7.96
N LEU A 232 -36.81 -12.03 7.21
CA LEU A 232 -37.34 -10.71 7.55
C LEU A 232 -38.79 -10.50 7.09
N GLY A 233 -39.30 -11.37 6.20
CA GLY A 233 -40.64 -11.22 5.62
C GLY A 233 -40.73 -10.13 4.55
N THR A 234 -39.59 -9.64 4.06
CA THR A 234 -39.51 -8.67 2.97
C THR A 234 -39.25 -9.38 1.64
N GLU A 235 -39.99 -9.00 0.61
CA GLU A 235 -39.78 -9.51 -0.75
C GLU A 235 -38.34 -9.19 -1.22
N ASN A 236 -37.72 -10.11 -1.97
CA ASN A 236 -36.35 -10.01 -2.49
C ASN A 236 -35.19 -10.01 -1.48
N VAL A 237 -35.45 -10.20 -0.17
CA VAL A 237 -34.40 -10.39 0.83
C VAL A 237 -34.43 -11.80 1.40
N LYS A 238 -33.29 -12.46 1.35
CA LYS A 238 -33.09 -13.86 1.74
C LYS A 238 -32.08 -13.95 2.88
N VAL A 239 -32.12 -15.09 3.56
CA VAL A 239 -31.07 -15.43 4.52
C VAL A 239 -29.71 -15.49 3.81
N GLY A 240 -28.74 -14.81 4.41
CA GLY A 240 -27.38 -14.60 3.93
C GLY A 240 -27.19 -13.28 3.18
N ASP A 241 -28.24 -12.53 2.87
CA ASP A 241 -28.08 -11.21 2.24
C ASP A 241 -27.50 -10.19 3.22
N PHE A 242 -26.93 -9.12 2.66
CA PHE A 242 -26.29 -8.07 3.45
C PHE A 242 -27.03 -6.74 3.35
N LEU A 243 -27.13 -6.06 4.49
CA LEU A 243 -27.85 -4.81 4.66
C LEU A 243 -26.94 -3.75 5.27
N GLU A 244 -26.80 -2.61 4.63
CA GLU A 244 -26.16 -1.44 5.24
C GLU A 244 -27.21 -0.57 5.93
N LYS A 245 -26.95 -0.24 7.19
CA LYS A 245 -27.80 0.66 7.98
C LYS A 245 -27.46 2.11 7.65
N ARG A 246 -28.48 2.91 7.33
CA ARG A 246 -28.36 4.35 7.10
C ARG A 246 -29.43 5.08 7.89
N GLY A 247 -29.06 5.54 9.09
CA GLY A 247 -30.03 6.09 10.04
C GLY A 247 -30.94 5.00 10.61
N ASN A 248 -32.24 5.08 10.32
CA ASN A 248 -33.25 4.09 10.76
C ASN A 248 -33.67 3.11 9.64
N GLU A 249 -33.03 3.21 8.48
CA GLU A 249 -33.33 2.45 7.28
C GLU A 249 -32.19 1.49 6.96
N TYR A 250 -32.52 0.40 6.29
CA TYR A 250 -31.59 -0.66 5.90
C TYR A 250 -31.67 -0.89 4.40
N TYR A 251 -30.52 -0.90 3.76
CA TYR A 251 -30.39 -0.95 2.32
C TYR A 251 -29.69 -2.24 1.93
N THR A 252 -30.29 -3.01 1.01
CA THR A 252 -29.57 -4.11 0.38
C THR A 252 -28.41 -3.59 -0.47
N LEU A 253 -27.41 -4.44 -0.69
CA LEU A 253 -26.15 -4.10 -1.35
C LEU A 253 -25.96 -4.82 -2.70
N PHE A 254 -27.05 -5.10 -3.41
CA PHE A 254 -26.97 -5.75 -4.71
C PHE A 254 -26.35 -4.81 -5.76
N ALA A 255 -25.59 -5.40 -6.69
CA ALA A 255 -24.99 -4.66 -7.80
C ALA A 255 -26.05 -4.05 -8.74
N ASP A 256 -27.16 -4.78 -8.95
CA ASP A 256 -28.31 -4.23 -9.67
C ASP A 256 -29.12 -3.33 -8.74
N SER A 257 -28.96 -2.02 -8.91
CA SER A 257 -29.70 -1.00 -8.16
C SER A 257 -31.23 -1.15 -8.22
N SER A 258 -31.78 -1.83 -9.24
CA SER A 258 -33.23 -2.05 -9.36
C SER A 258 -33.75 -3.19 -8.48
N GLU A 259 -32.86 -4.08 -8.03
CA GLU A 259 -33.14 -5.13 -7.05
C GLU A 259 -32.99 -4.62 -5.61
N ASN A 260 -32.39 -3.43 -5.44
CA ASN A 260 -32.17 -2.88 -4.12
C ASN A 260 -33.45 -2.37 -3.48
N ILE A 261 -33.63 -2.72 -2.20
CA ILE A 261 -34.80 -2.32 -1.42
C ILE A 261 -34.38 -1.61 -0.13
N VAL A 262 -35.32 -0.84 0.41
CA VAL A 262 -35.20 -0.19 1.71
C VAL A 262 -36.14 -0.89 2.69
N ILE A 263 -35.60 -1.29 3.84
CA ILE A 263 -36.34 -1.88 4.95
C ILE A 263 -36.31 -0.89 6.11
N GLU A 264 -37.46 -0.66 6.73
CA GLU A 264 -37.56 0.14 7.95
C GLU A 264 -37.75 -0.75 9.18
N ASN A 265 -37.23 -0.30 10.32
CA ASN A 265 -37.53 -0.88 11.65
C ASN A 265 -37.13 -2.35 11.85
N ILE A 266 -35.92 -2.74 11.41
CA ILE A 266 -35.34 -4.02 11.83
C ILE A 266 -34.95 -3.92 13.32
N ASP A 267 -35.31 -4.92 14.11
CA ASP A 267 -34.81 -5.06 15.49
C ASP A 267 -33.39 -5.65 15.45
N GLU A 268 -32.39 -4.77 15.53
CA GLU A 268 -30.96 -5.11 15.53
C GLU A 268 -30.56 -6.07 16.66
N ASN A 269 -31.34 -6.14 17.74
CA ASN A 269 -31.06 -7.00 18.88
C ASN A 269 -31.61 -8.43 18.69
N ASP A 270 -32.44 -8.66 17.66
CA ASP A 270 -32.89 -10.00 17.31
C ASP A 270 -31.81 -10.70 16.46
N GLU A 271 -30.82 -11.28 17.15
CA GLU A 271 -29.75 -12.07 16.53
C GLU A 271 -30.26 -13.30 15.76
N SER A 272 -31.54 -13.66 15.87
CA SER A 272 -32.16 -14.69 15.03
C SER A 272 -32.57 -14.18 13.65
N LYS A 273 -32.52 -12.86 13.44
CA LYS A 273 -32.91 -12.17 12.20
C LYS A 273 -31.73 -11.52 11.51
N VAL A 274 -30.92 -10.77 12.25
CA VAL A 274 -29.76 -10.06 11.70
C VAL A 274 -28.56 -10.19 12.61
N LYS A 275 -27.36 -10.13 12.04
CA LYS A 275 -26.09 -10.12 12.78
C LYS A 275 -25.17 -9.05 12.20
N ILE A 276 -24.63 -8.18 13.05
CA ILE A 276 -23.62 -7.20 12.61
C ILE A 276 -22.33 -7.90 12.17
N ILE A 277 -21.75 -7.44 11.06
CA ILE A 277 -20.54 -8.01 10.45
C ILE A 277 -19.48 -6.96 10.09
N LEU A 278 -19.85 -5.69 10.00
CA LEU A 278 -18.97 -4.53 9.85
C LEU A 278 -19.63 -3.33 10.54
#